data_AF-A0AAW5N2W6-F1
#
_entry.id   AF-A0AAW5N2W6-F1
#
_cell.length_a   1.000
_cell.length_b   1.000
_cell.length_c   1.000
_cell.angle_alpha   90.00
_cell.angle_beta   90.00
_cell.angle_gamma   90.00
#
_symmetry.space_group_name_H-M   'P 1'
#
loop_
_entity.id
_entity.type
_entity.pdbx_description
1 polymer ?
#
loop_
_entity_poly.entity_id
_entity_poly.type
_entity_poly.pdbx_seq_one_letter_code
_entity_poly.pdbx_strand_id
1 'polypeptide(L)'
;IERNKERDKKEQCQLATMGWHCITVWECQLKPKVREQTLESLAYTLNHIFLEDRKLRTYEQPNTTDSLMAAEPEAVYERKSQE
;
A
#
# COMPACT_ATOMS: atom_id res chain seq x y z
N ILE A 1 -36.38 4.88 5.57
CA ILE A 1 -35.03 4.65 4.97
C ILE A 1 -33.90 4.91 5.99
N GLU A 2 -34.09 5.79 6.99
CA GLU A 2 -33.08 6.09 8.03
C GLU A 2 -32.60 4.86 8.81
N ARG A 3 -33.50 3.95 9.20
CA ARG A 3 -33.15 2.73 9.94
C ARG A 3 -32.12 1.84 9.21
N ASN A 4 -32.16 1.78 7.88
CA ASN A 4 -31.18 1.02 7.10
C ASN A 4 -29.83 1.74 7.12
N LYS A 5 -29.81 3.06 6.97
CA LYS A 5 -28.57 3.86 7.05
C LYS A 5 -27.89 3.73 8.40
N GLU A 6 -28.66 3.76 9.49
CA GLU A 6 -28.13 3.59 10.84
C GLU A 6 -27.56 2.18 11.05
N ARG A 7 -28.24 1.15 10.54
CA ARG A 7 -27.76 -0.22 10.60
C ARG A 7 -26.45 -0.39 9.81
N ASP A 8 -26.42 0.06 8.56
CA ASP A 8 -25.25 -0.07 7.69
C ASP A 8 -24.05 0.66 8.30
N LYS A 9 -24.25 1.84 8.89
CA LYS A 9 -23.20 2.58 9.61
C LYS A 9 -22.69 1.81 10.82
N LYS A 10 -23.59 1.19 11.60
CA LYS A 10 -23.21 0.40 12.78
C LYS A 10 -22.38 -0.83 12.38
N GLU A 11 -22.79 -1.53 11.33
CA GLU A 11 -22.07 -2.70 10.80
C GLU A 11 -20.68 -2.30 10.28
N GLN A 12 -20.57 -1.20 9.53
CA GLN A 12 -19.28 -0.69 9.06
C GLN A 12 -18.35 -0.31 10.22
N CYS A 13 -18.87 0.36 11.26
CA CYS A 13 -18.07 0.66 12.45
C CYS A 13 -17.57 -0.60 13.16
N GLN A 14 -18.39 -1.65 13.26
CA GLN A 14 -18.00 -2.92 13.87
C GLN A 14 -16.89 -3.61 13.08
N LEU A 15 -17.03 -3.67 11.75
CA LEU A 15 -16.02 -4.25 10.86
C LEU A 15 -14.69 -3.47 10.91
N ALA A 16 -14.76 -2.13 10.88
CA ALA A 16 -13.58 -1.28 11.01
C ALA A 16 -12.87 -1.48 12.36
N THR A 17 -13.61 -1.66 13.45
CA THR A 17 -13.05 -1.95 14.78
C THR A 17 -12.31 -3.29 14.81
N MET A 18 -12.76 -4.26 14.00
CA MET A 18 -12.09 -5.55 13.81
C MET A 18 -10.92 -5.49 12.82
N GLY A 19 -10.59 -4.32 12.27
CA GLY A 19 -9.51 -4.12 11.31
C GLY A 19 -9.88 -4.42 9.85
N TRP A 20 -11.18 -4.53 9.52
CA TRP A 20 -11.63 -4.74 8.15
C TRP A 20 -11.89 -3.43 7.42
N HIS A 21 -11.46 -3.36 6.16
CA HIS A 21 -11.77 -2.27 5.25
C HIS A 21 -13.13 -2.48 4.59
N CYS A 22 -14.04 -1.52 4.71
CA CYS A 22 -15.39 -1.59 4.14
C CYS A 22 -15.54 -0.67 2.93
N ILE A 23 -15.96 -1.21 1.78
CA ILE A 23 -16.22 -0.45 0.56
C ILE A 23 -17.68 -0.65 0.16
N THR A 24 -18.43 0.46 0.03
CA THR A 24 -19.83 0.42 -0.43
C THR A 24 -19.89 0.77 -1.91
N VAL A 25 -20.50 -0.11 -2.70
CA VAL A 25 -20.72 0.11 -4.13
C VAL A 25 -22.23 0.08 -4.40
N TRP A 26 -22.74 1.16 -4.98
CA TRP A 26 -24.14 1.26 -5.39
C TRP A 26 -24.34 0.70 -6.80
N GLU A 27 -25.52 0.13 -7.05
CA GLU A 27 -25.89 -0.42 -8.37
C GLU A 27 -25.73 0.62 -9.49
N CYS A 28 -26.02 1.90 -9.22
CA CYS A 28 -25.86 2.96 -10.20
C CYS A 28 -24.40 3.17 -10.67
N GLN A 29 -23.41 2.77 -9.86
CA GLN A 29 -21.99 2.82 -10.19
C GLN A 29 -21.54 1.63 -11.05
N LEU A 30 -22.35 0.57 -11.13
CA LEU A 30 -22.08 -0.60 -11.98
C LEU A 30 -22.80 -0.54 -13.33
N LYS A 31 -23.49 0.57 -13.62
CA LYS A 31 -24.13 0.78 -14.92
C LYS A 31 -23.09 0.80 -16.04
N PRO A 32 -23.39 0.29 -17.25
CA PRO A 32 -22.42 0.11 -18.32
C PRO A 32 -21.56 1.34 -18.64
N LYS A 33 -22.14 2.54 -18.56
CA LYS A 33 -21.45 3.81 -18.86
C LYS A 33 -20.30 4.15 -17.89
N VAL A 34 -20.41 3.75 -16.63
CA VAL A 34 -19.49 4.14 -15.54
C VAL A 34 -18.80 2.94 -14.89
N ARG A 35 -19.16 1.72 -15.32
CA ARG A 35 -18.70 0.46 -14.73
C ARG A 35 -17.18 0.33 -14.79
N GLU A 36 -16.56 0.57 -15.95
CA GLU A 36 -15.12 0.40 -16.10
C GLU A 36 -14.33 1.36 -15.19
N GLN A 37 -14.70 2.64 -15.17
CA GLN A 37 -14.10 3.63 -14.27
C GLN A 37 -14.29 3.26 -12.79
N THR A 38 -15.48 2.79 -12.42
CA THR A 38 -15.76 2.33 -11.04
C THR A 38 -14.91 1.12 -10.69
N LEU A 39 -14.77 0.14 -11.59
CA LEU A 39 -13.93 -1.04 -11.33
C LEU A 39 -12.44 -0.69 -11.24
N GLU A 40 -11.96 0.23 -12.08
CA GLU A 40 -10.57 0.69 -12.05
C GLU A 40 -10.25 1.43 -10.73
N SER A 41 -11.12 2.35 -10.31
CA SER A 41 -10.99 3.02 -9.01
C SER A 41 -11.04 2.05 -7.82
N LEU A 42 -11.89 1.01 -7.89
CA LEU A 42 -11.92 -0.05 -6.88
C LEU A 42 -10.62 -0.84 -6.84
N ALA A 43 -10.08 -1.23 -7.99
CA ALA A 43 -8.80 -1.94 -8.08
C ALA A 43 -7.66 -1.09 -7.51
N TYR A 44 -7.61 0.21 -7.85
CA TYR A 44 -6.66 1.15 -7.28
C TYR A 44 -6.77 1.22 -5.74
N THR A 45 -7.98 1.36 -5.22
CA THR A 45 -8.24 1.45 -3.78
C THR A 45 -7.79 0.19 -3.04
N LEU A 46 -8.09 -0.99 -3.59
CA LEU A 46 -7.66 -2.27 -3.01
C LEU A 46 -6.14 -2.41 -3.02
N ASN A 47 -5.48 -2.03 -4.12
CA ASN A 47 -4.01 -2.03 -4.19
C ASN A 47 -3.39 -1.06 -3.19
N HIS A 48 -3.98 0.12 -3.01
CA HIS A 48 -3.52 1.10 -2.04
C HIS A 48 -3.62 0.52 -0.62
N ILE A 49 -4.78 0.01 -0.22
CA ILE A 49 -5.01 -0.64 1.08
C ILE A 49 -3.99 -1.76 1.30
N PHE A 50 -3.81 -2.63 0.30
CA PHE A 50 -2.86 -3.74 0.37
C PHE A 50 -1.42 -3.27 0.61
N LEU A 51 -1.00 -2.20 -0.06
CA LEU A 51 0.32 -1.63 0.13
C LEU A 51 0.42 -0.97 1.51
N GLU A 52 -0.61 -0.28 1.99
CA GLU A 52 -0.60 0.34 3.31
C GLU A 52 -0.53 -0.67 4.45
N ASP A 53 -1.33 -1.74 4.38
CA ASP A 53 -1.34 -2.81 5.38
C ASP A 53 0.01 -3.57 5.41
N ARG A 54 0.73 -3.60 4.29
CA ARG A 54 2.01 -4.31 4.12
C ARG A 54 3.22 -3.39 4.02
N LYS A 55 3.06 -2.08 4.21
CA LYS A 55 4.19 -1.16 4.42
C LYS A 55 4.90 -1.68 5.67
N LEU A 56 5.92 -2.50 5.45
CA LEU A 56 6.86 -2.91 6.48
C LEU A 56 7.25 -1.64 7.20
N ARG A 57 7.36 -1.69 8.54
CA ARG A 57 8.00 -0.60 9.28
C ARG A 57 9.35 -0.41 8.62
N THR A 58 9.46 0.63 7.80
CA THR A 58 10.74 1.07 7.27
C THR A 58 11.57 1.21 8.50
N TYR A 59 12.60 0.37 8.64
CA TYR A 59 13.57 0.59 9.70
C TYR A 59 13.93 2.06 9.56
N GLU A 60 13.66 2.86 10.60
CA GLU A 60 14.18 4.21 10.64
C GLU A 60 15.68 4.00 10.57
N GLN A 61 16.24 4.11 9.37
CA GLN A 61 17.66 4.24 9.22
C GLN A 61 17.89 5.59 9.87
N PRO A 62 18.47 5.65 11.10
CA PRO A 62 18.86 6.93 11.64
C PRO A 62 19.70 7.55 10.55
N ASN A 63 19.29 8.71 10.02
CA ASN A 63 20.02 9.41 8.97
C ASN A 63 21.50 9.25 9.28
N THR A 64 22.17 8.40 8.51
CA THR A 64 23.44 7.86 8.92
C THR A 64 24.46 8.98 8.73
N THR A 65 24.57 9.82 9.75
CA THR A 65 25.64 10.81 9.92
C THR A 65 26.98 10.13 10.11
N ASP A 66 27.05 8.81 10.21
CA ASP A 66 28.32 8.10 10.13
C ASP A 66 28.09 6.71 9.54
N SER A 67 28.21 6.60 8.22
CA SER A 67 28.23 5.30 7.59
C SER A 67 29.64 4.80 7.84
N LEU A 68 29.82 4.16 9.01
CA LEU A 68 31.02 3.40 9.34
C LEU A 68 31.24 2.42 8.18
N MET A 69 32.04 2.84 7.21
CA MET A 69 32.41 2.09 6.02
C MET A 69 33.07 0.79 6.47
N ALA A 70 32.33 -0.31 6.37
CA ALA A 70 32.87 -1.66 6.38
C ALA A 70 33.39 -2.07 4.99
N ALA A 71 33.70 -1.09 4.13
CA ALA A 71 34.38 -1.35 2.88
C ALA A 71 35.89 -1.37 3.17
N GLU A 72 36.50 -2.51 2.90
CA GLU A 72 37.95 -2.65 2.73
C GLU A 72 38.48 -1.48 1.87
N PRO A 73 39.70 -0.97 2.12
CA PRO A 73 40.29 0.09 1.30
C PRO A 73 40.35 -0.32 -0.18
N GLU A 74 40.25 0.66 -1.08
CA GLU A 74 40.23 0.44 -2.53
C GLU A 74 41.49 -0.32 -3.00
N ALA A 75 41.30 -1.58 -3.42
CA ALA A 75 42.39 -2.40 -3.93
C ALA A 75 42.66 -2.04 -5.40
N VAL A 76 43.91 -1.66 -5.70
CA VAL A 76 44.36 -1.46 -7.07
C VAL A 76 44.48 -2.83 -7.75
N TYR A 77 43.52 -3.17 -8.60
CA TYR A 77 43.61 -4.36 -9.43
C TYR A 77 44.56 -4.10 -10.60
N GLU A 78 45.77 -4.62 -10.52
CA GLU A 78 46.70 -4.63 -11.64
C GLU A 78 46.19 -5.59 -12.72
N ARG A 79 45.76 -5.03 -13.86
CA ARG A 79 45.48 -5.81 -15.06
C ARG A 79 46.82 -6.29 -15.63
N LYS A 80 47.18 -7.55 -15.38
CA LYS A 80 48.32 -8.17 -16.04
C LYS A 80 48.09 -8.15 -17.56
N SER A 81 48.87 -7.33 -18.26
CA SER A 81 49.00 -7.41 -19.72
C SER A 81 49.55 -8.81 -20.04
N GLN A 82 48.82 -9.55 -20.87
CA GLN A 82 49.27 -10.83 -21.39
C GLN A 82 50.47 -10.58 -22.31
N GLU A 83 51.61 -11.20 -22.02
CA GLU A 83 52.71 -11.43 -22.98
C GLU A 83 52.44 -12.68 -23.82
#